data_AF-M0MN97-F1
#
_entry.id   AF-M0MN97-F1
#
_cell.length_a   1.000
_cell.length_b   1.000
_cell.length_c   1.000
_cell.angle_alpha   90.00
_cell.angle_beta   90.00
_cell.angle_gamma   90.00
#
_symmetry.space_group_name_H-M   'P 1'
#
loop_
_entity.id
_entity.type
_entity.pdbx_description
1 polymer ?
#
loop_
_entity_poly.entity_id
_entity_poly.type
_entity_poly.pdbx_seq_one_letter_code
_entity_poly.pdbx_strand_id
1 'polypeptide(L)'
;MTSIRDLLAEAVGVREVVRVRRSVGDDDRTAGRLFVEHPRDESPLNIAIVEGLDRLEDGEVDRPSGTAELEVEILDRTVDGRAAGRLVDIHWIDGG
;
A
#
# COMPACT_ATOMS: atom_id res chain seq x y z
N MET A 1 -0.17 27.40 -13.10
CA MET A 1 -0.31 26.53 -14.28
C MET A 1 0.04 25.13 -13.79
N THR A 2 -0.96 24.34 -13.44
CA THR A 2 -0.77 22.99 -12.89
C THR A 2 -0.42 22.06 -14.04
N SER A 3 0.72 21.37 -13.98
CA SER A 3 1.12 20.42 -15.02
C SER A 3 0.35 19.12 -14.85
N ILE A 4 0.24 18.30 -15.91
CA ILE A 4 -0.40 16.97 -15.84
C ILE A 4 0.26 16.08 -14.78
N ARG A 5 1.58 16.23 -14.56
CA ARG A 5 2.28 15.54 -13.46
C ARG A 5 1.84 16.00 -12.08
N ASP A 6 1.53 17.28 -11.90
CA ASP A 6 1.04 17.80 -10.61
C ASP A 6 -0.37 17.28 -10.32
N LEU A 7 -1.25 17.28 -11.33
CA LEU A 7 -2.61 16.72 -11.18
C LEU A 7 -2.58 15.22 -10.86
N LEU A 8 -1.67 14.47 -11.48
CA LEU A 8 -1.50 13.04 -11.20
C LEU A 8 -0.93 12.81 -9.80
N ALA A 9 0.03 13.63 -9.37
CA ALA A 9 0.62 13.54 -8.03
C ALA A 9 -0.41 13.87 -6.94
N GLU A 10 -1.28 14.86 -7.15
CA GLU A 10 -2.41 15.16 -6.26
C GLU A 10 -3.43 14.03 -6.22
N ALA A 11 -3.85 13.50 -7.37
CA ALA A 11 -4.85 12.42 -7.44
C ALA A 11 -4.38 11.14 -6.73
N VAL A 12 -3.12 10.75 -6.96
CA VAL A 12 -2.48 9.57 -6.33
C VAL A 12 -2.09 9.87 -4.86
N GLY A 13 -1.93 11.13 -4.49
CA GLY A 13 -1.53 11.54 -3.14
C GLY A 13 -0.07 11.25 -2.83
N VAL A 14 0.83 11.65 -3.71
CA VAL A 14 2.28 11.52 -3.51
C VAL A 14 2.72 12.26 -2.24
N ARG A 15 3.50 11.58 -1.39
CA ARG A 15 3.92 11.96 -0.02
C ARG A 15 2.79 11.97 1.01
N GLU A 16 1.60 11.50 0.67
CA GLU A 16 0.54 11.27 1.63
C GLU A 16 0.64 9.86 2.20
N VAL A 17 0.20 9.72 3.45
CA VAL A 17 0.01 8.42 4.08
C VAL A 17 -1.45 8.02 3.90
N VAL A 18 -1.67 6.88 3.27
CA VAL A 18 -3.00 6.32 3.02
C VAL A 18 -3.16 5.02 3.78
N ARG A 19 -4.39 4.75 4.24
CA ARG A 19 -4.74 3.52 4.94
C ARG A 19 -5.37 2.54 3.97
N VAL A 20 -4.82 1.34 3.86
CA VAL A 20 -5.32 0.27 3.00
C VAL A 20 -5.63 -0.96 3.83
N ARG A 21 -6.71 -1.67 3.49
CA ARG A 21 -7.08 -2.93 4.14
C ARG A 21 -6.54 -4.11 3.35
N ARG A 22 -6.00 -5.09 4.05
CA ARG A 22 -5.51 -6.34 3.49
C ARG A 22 -5.94 -7.51 4.36
N SER A 23 -6.35 -8.61 3.74
CA SER A 23 -6.57 -9.88 4.43
C SER A 23 -5.31 -10.75 4.39
N VAL A 24 -5.01 -11.47 5.47
CA VAL A 24 -3.97 -12.51 5.48
C VAL A 24 -4.40 -13.63 4.54
N GLY A 25 -3.52 -14.03 3.62
CA GLY A 25 -3.81 -14.99 2.55
C GLY A 25 -4.33 -14.38 1.25
N ASP A 26 -4.53 -13.07 1.20
CA ASP A 26 -4.64 -12.35 -0.08
C ASP A 26 -3.22 -12.30 -0.69
N ASP A 27 -2.97 -13.27 -1.57
CA ASP A 27 -1.67 -13.58 -2.19
C ASP A 27 -1.36 -12.66 -3.38
N ASP A 28 -1.71 -11.38 -3.30
CA ASP A 28 -1.29 -10.36 -4.27
C ASP A 28 0.15 -9.91 -4.00
N ARG A 29 1.03 -10.91 -3.79
CA ARG A 29 2.47 -10.74 -3.65
C ARG A 29 3.18 -11.29 -4.87
N THR A 30 3.90 -10.45 -5.59
CA THR A 30 4.80 -10.90 -6.68
C THR A 30 6.19 -10.34 -6.46
N ALA A 31 7.21 -11.20 -6.58
CA ALA A 31 8.61 -10.81 -6.52
C ALA A 31 8.99 -9.98 -5.26
N GLY A 32 8.46 -10.35 -4.08
CA GLY A 32 8.74 -9.67 -2.82
C GLY A 32 8.10 -8.28 -2.70
N ARG A 33 7.04 -8.01 -3.46
CA ARG A 33 6.23 -6.77 -3.39
C ARG A 33 4.82 -7.14 -3.03
N LEU A 34 4.14 -6.28 -2.28
CA LEU A 34 2.72 -6.42 -1.98
C LEU A 34 1.94 -5.39 -2.78
N PHE A 35 0.96 -5.83 -3.55
CA PHE A 35 0.06 -4.93 -4.25
C PHE A 35 -1.22 -4.74 -3.46
N VAL A 36 -1.70 -3.51 -3.43
CA VAL A 36 -2.93 -3.12 -2.75
C VAL A 36 -3.69 -2.15 -3.63
N GLU A 37 -5.01 -2.20 -3.54
CA GLU A 37 -5.87 -1.23 -4.19
C GLU A 37 -5.68 0.15 -3.56
N HIS A 38 -5.79 1.18 -4.40
CA HIS A 38 -5.71 2.54 -3.89
C HIS A 38 -7.02 2.88 -3.15
N PRO A 39 -6.97 3.47 -1.94
CA PRO A 39 -8.18 3.76 -1.17
C PRO A 39 -9.01 4.92 -1.74
N ARG A 40 -8.43 5.69 -2.67
CA ARG A 40 -9.15 6.69 -3.47
C ARG A 40 -9.64 6.05 -4.75
N ASP A 41 -10.95 6.01 -4.96
CA ASP A 41 -11.57 5.53 -6.21
C ASP A 41 -11.14 6.34 -7.45
N GLU A 42 -10.79 7.62 -7.26
CA GLU A 42 -10.32 8.50 -8.33
C GLU A 42 -8.84 8.28 -8.70
N SER A 43 -8.10 7.51 -7.92
CA SER A 43 -6.69 7.26 -8.22
C SER A 43 -6.57 6.39 -9.47
N PRO A 44 -5.83 6.85 -10.49
CA PRO A 44 -5.61 6.06 -11.70
C PRO A 44 -4.64 4.88 -11.47
N LEU A 45 -3.99 4.81 -10.30
CA LEU A 45 -2.95 3.82 -9.99
C LEU A 45 -3.22 3.11 -8.66
N ASN A 46 -3.16 1.78 -8.69
CA ASN A 46 -3.01 0.97 -7.50
C ASN A 46 -1.61 1.14 -6.89
N ILE A 47 -1.42 0.66 -5.67
CA ILE A 47 -0.20 0.87 -4.89
C ILE A 47 0.61 -0.43 -4.87
N ALA A 48 1.91 -0.31 -5.12
CA ALA A 48 2.88 -1.38 -4.93
C ALA A 48 3.74 -1.04 -3.71
N ILE A 49 3.55 -1.75 -2.61
CA ILE A 49 4.38 -1.62 -1.41
C ILE A 49 5.70 -2.30 -1.69
N VAL A 50 6.78 -1.51 -1.70
CA VAL A 50 8.14 -1.96 -2.07
C VAL A 50 9.15 -1.77 -0.94
N GLU A 51 8.77 -1.08 0.13
CA GLU A 51 9.60 -0.82 1.30
C GLU A 51 8.82 -1.13 2.58
N GLY A 52 9.52 -1.66 3.59
CA GLY A 52 8.95 -1.92 4.93
C GLY A 52 8.17 -3.23 5.05
N LEU A 53 8.24 -4.11 4.05
CA LEU A 53 7.54 -5.40 4.04
C LEU A 53 8.03 -6.38 5.11
N ASP A 54 9.28 -6.26 5.56
CA ASP A 54 9.85 -7.10 6.62
C ASP A 54 9.01 -7.04 7.91
N ARG A 55 8.39 -5.88 8.18
CA ARG A 55 7.49 -5.67 9.33
C ARG A 55 6.18 -6.46 9.21
N LEU A 56 5.73 -6.65 7.98
CA LEU A 56 4.50 -7.36 7.67
C LEU A 56 4.72 -8.85 7.74
N GLU A 57 5.85 -9.34 7.23
CA GLU A 57 6.25 -10.73 7.34
C GLU A 57 6.40 -11.17 8.82
N ASP A 58 7.06 -10.35 9.65
CA ASP A 58 7.21 -10.63 11.08
C ASP A 58 5.85 -10.74 11.80
N GLY A 59 4.90 -9.84 11.50
CA GLY A 59 3.56 -9.86 12.09
C GLY A 59 2.61 -10.94 11.52
N GLU A 60 2.76 -11.31 10.25
CA GLU A 60 1.97 -12.37 9.61
C GLU A 60 2.34 -13.76 10.12
N VAL A 61 3.62 -14.00 10.40
CA VAL A 61 4.08 -15.28 10.94
C VAL A 61 3.39 -15.61 12.27
N ASP A 62 3.11 -14.58 13.08
CA ASP A 62 2.41 -14.74 14.36
C ASP A 62 0.87 -14.74 14.26
N ARG A 63 0.28 -14.39 13.09
CA ARG A 63 -1.18 -14.35 12.89
C ARG A 63 -1.65 -15.17 11.68
N PRO A 64 -2.16 -16.40 11.91
CA PRO A 64 -2.58 -17.29 10.82
C PRO A 64 -3.89 -16.87 10.13
N SER A 65 -4.69 -15.98 10.72
CA SER A 65 -5.93 -15.47 10.11
C SER A 65 -6.28 -14.10 10.69
N GLY A 66 -6.39 -13.08 9.83
CA GLY A 66 -6.75 -11.73 10.25
C GLY A 66 -6.83 -10.73 9.10
N THR A 67 -7.36 -9.55 9.37
CA THR A 67 -7.29 -8.40 8.47
C THR A 67 -6.30 -7.41 9.05
N ALA A 68 -5.43 -6.84 8.24
CA ALA A 68 -4.56 -5.73 8.62
C ALA A 68 -5.02 -4.44 7.94
N GLU A 69 -4.93 -3.35 8.67
CA GLU A 69 -4.89 -2.02 8.11
C GLU A 69 -3.44 -1.56 8.03
N LEU A 70 -2.98 -1.32 6.80
CA LEU A 70 -1.63 -0.89 6.51
C LEU A 70 -1.64 0.62 6.29
N GLU A 71 -0.76 1.33 6.98
CA GLU A 71 -0.47 2.72 6.67
C GLU A 71 0.68 2.76 5.69
N VAL A 72 0.45 3.35 4.51
CA VAL A 72 1.38 3.35 3.40
C VAL A 72 1.64 4.78 2.95
N GLU A 73 2.89 5.21 3.00
CA GLU A 73 3.32 6.46 2.39
C GLU A 73 3.51 6.27 0.89
N ILE A 74 2.84 7.08 0.08
CA ILE A 74 3.01 7.08 -1.37
C ILE A 74 4.29 7.82 -1.74
N LEU A 75 5.19 7.16 -2.45
CA LEU A 75 6.46 7.73 -2.91
C LEU A 75 6.30 8.45 -4.25
N ASP A 76 7.18 9.41 -4.54
CA ASP A 76 7.26 10.11 -5.83
C ASP A 76 7.95 9.27 -6.92
N ARG A 77 7.52 8.01 -7.07
CA ARG A 77 7.98 7.10 -8.13
C ARG A 77 6.94 6.02 -8.40
N THR A 78 7.03 5.41 -9.57
CA THR A 78 6.18 4.28 -9.95
C THR A 78 7.01 3.01 -10.15
N VAL A 79 6.39 1.85 -9.88
CA VAL A 79 6.97 0.52 -10.05
C VAL A 79 5.91 -0.36 -10.72
N ASP A 80 6.27 -1.04 -11.82
CA ASP A 80 5.36 -1.90 -12.59
C ASP A 80 4.02 -1.23 -12.95
N GLY A 81 4.06 0.06 -13.30
CA GLY A 81 2.87 0.84 -13.63
C GLY A 81 1.95 1.15 -12.44
N ARG A 82 2.44 1.02 -11.19
CA ARG A 82 1.73 1.34 -9.94
C ARG A 82 2.47 2.41 -9.15
N ALA A 83 1.77 3.10 -8.26
CA ALA A 83 2.40 4.03 -7.33
C ALA A 83 3.26 3.26 -6.32
N ALA A 84 4.52 3.63 -6.13
CA ALA A 84 5.36 2.96 -5.13
C ALA A 84 4.94 3.41 -3.74
N GLY A 85 4.74 2.46 -2.83
CA GLY A 85 4.39 2.70 -1.45
C GLY A 85 5.47 2.21 -0.49
N ARG A 86 5.61 2.90 0.64
CA ARG A 86 6.39 2.48 1.80
C ARG A 86 5.46 2.19 2.96
N LEU A 87 5.56 0.98 3.52
CA LEU A 87 4.83 0.63 4.72
C LEU A 87 5.39 1.39 5.92
N VAL A 88 4.58 2.26 6.51
CA VAL A 88 4.97 3.05 7.69
C VAL A 88 4.49 2.43 8.98
N ASP A 89 3.29 1.85 8.99
CA ASP A 89 2.72 1.17 10.16
C ASP A 89 1.76 0.04 9.75
N ILE A 90 1.53 -0.87 10.69
CA ILE A 90 0.61 -2.01 10.53
C ILE A 90 -0.28 -2.09 11.76
N HIS A 91 -1.58 -1.95 11.54
CA HIS A 91 -2.59 -2.19 12.56
C HIS A 91 -3.34 -3.48 12.25
N TRP A 92 -3.05 -4.52 13.02
CA TRP A 92 -3.76 -5.79 12.90
C TRP A 92 -5.16 -5.69 13.53
N ILE A 93 -6.18 -5.93 12.72
CA ILE A 93 -7.56 -6.08 13.18
C ILE A 93 -7.76 -7.54 13.55
N ASP A 94 -7.91 -7.82 14.85
CA ASP A 94 -8.37 -9.14 15.30
C ASP A 94 -9.79 -9.36 14.80
N GLY A 95 -9.97 -10.39 13.97
CA GLY A 95 -11.28 -11.00 13.77
C GLY A 95 -11.63 -11.74 15.05
N GLY A 96 -12.49 -11.13 15.88
CA GLY A 96 -12.96 -11.74 17.13
C GLY A 96 -13.69 -13.06 16.95
#